data_AF-A0A8I1QYS3-F1
#
_entry.id   AF-A0A8I1QYS3-F1
#
_cell.length_a   1.000
_cell.length_b   1.000
_cell.length_c   1.000
_cell.angle_alpha   90.00
_cell.angle_beta   90.00
_cell.angle_gamma   90.00
#
_symmetry.space_group_name_H-M   'P 1'
#
loop_
_entity.id
_entity.type
_entity.pdbx_description
1 polymer ?
#
loop_
_entity_poly.entity_id
_entity_poly.type
_entity_poly.pdbx_seq_one_letter_code
_entity_poly.pdbx_strand_id
1 'polypeptide(L)'
;MASLPAGRVLPLAVLLALPLPACVAAGNESSASRASALATTISRASACRAGAPQRSTLARFLAAERERGAGPDQIAAARSAYVSVSEAEMVNQAAQPQACTAEERAALKQRMGRIRAGQFDEL
;
A
#
# COMPACT_ATOMS: atom_id res chain seq x y z
N MET A 1 54.65 36.39 -29.80
CA MET A 1 55.07 36.03 -28.43
C MET A 1 53.79 35.92 -27.60
N ALA A 2 53.36 34.69 -27.31
CA ALA A 2 53.29 34.15 -25.93
C ALA A 2 52.18 34.85 -25.10
N SER A 3 51.10 34.25 -24.60
CA SER A 3 50.73 32.86 -24.29
C SER A 3 49.21 32.81 -23.97
N LEU A 4 48.51 31.75 -24.33
CA LEU A 4 47.39 31.19 -23.52
C LEU A 4 48.00 30.06 -22.66
N PRO A 5 47.40 29.49 -21.59
CA PRO A 5 45.98 29.47 -21.20
C PRO A 5 45.70 29.53 -19.66
N ALA A 6 44.46 29.76 -19.24
CA ALA A 6 43.87 29.28 -17.97
C ALA A 6 42.38 29.65 -17.99
N GLY A 7 41.42 28.73 -18.12
CA GLY A 7 41.29 27.53 -17.31
C GLY A 7 40.44 27.87 -16.08
N ARG A 8 39.11 27.95 -16.25
CA ARG A 8 38.15 27.78 -15.15
C ARG A 8 36.77 27.44 -15.73
N VAL A 9 36.59 26.15 -15.93
CA VAL A 9 35.28 25.50 -16.11
C VAL A 9 34.50 25.77 -14.82
N LEU A 10 33.38 26.50 -14.92
CA LEU A 10 32.42 26.64 -13.82
C LEU A 10 31.84 25.25 -13.53
N PRO A 11 32.01 24.69 -12.31
CA PRO A 11 31.45 23.39 -12.01
C PRO A 11 29.94 23.55 -11.82
N LEU A 12 29.22 22.80 -12.64
CA LEU A 12 27.79 22.53 -12.60
C LEU A 12 27.45 21.70 -11.34
N ALA A 13 27.70 22.28 -10.16
CA ALA A 13 27.69 21.57 -8.87
C ALA A 13 26.55 22.02 -7.94
N VAL A 14 25.43 22.51 -8.49
CA VAL A 14 24.22 22.86 -7.73
C VAL A 14 23.01 22.10 -8.30
N LEU A 15 23.19 20.83 -8.64
CA LEU A 15 22.10 19.92 -9.04
C LEU A 15 22.07 18.62 -8.22
N LEU A 16 22.94 18.47 -7.22
CA LEU A 16 23.00 17.29 -6.34
C LEU A 16 22.37 17.51 -4.96
N ALA A 17 21.71 18.66 -4.74
CA ALA A 17 21.00 18.96 -3.50
C ALA A 17 19.47 18.92 -3.68
N LEU A 18 18.98 18.19 -4.68
CA LEU A 18 17.62 17.66 -4.58
C LEU A 18 17.68 16.59 -3.49
N PRO A 19 16.86 16.67 -2.43
CA PRO A 19 16.67 15.51 -1.58
C PRO A 19 16.08 14.46 -2.50
N LEU A 20 16.93 13.54 -2.94
CA LEU A 20 16.52 12.26 -3.47
C LEU A 20 15.39 11.80 -2.56
N PRO A 21 14.18 11.49 -3.07
CA PRO A 21 13.14 10.87 -2.26
C PRO A 21 13.70 9.53 -1.81
N ALA A 22 14.43 9.58 -0.71
CA ALA A 22 15.04 8.45 -0.07
C ALA A 22 13.89 7.60 0.44
N CYS A 23 13.97 6.33 0.08
CA CYS A 23 13.16 5.24 0.61
C CYS A 23 11.79 5.04 -0.06
N VAL A 24 11.79 4.79 -1.38
CA VAL A 24 11.12 3.55 -1.82
C VAL A 24 11.97 2.40 -1.28
N ALA A 25 11.76 2.04 -0.03
CA ALA A 25 12.35 0.84 0.55
C ALA A 25 11.64 -0.36 -0.07
N ALA A 26 12.13 -0.76 -1.25
CA ALA A 26 11.99 -2.12 -1.73
C ALA A 26 12.69 -3.03 -0.71
N GLY A 27 11.92 -3.68 0.17
CA GLY A 27 12.48 -4.69 1.09
C GLY A 27 11.70 -4.89 2.40
N ASN A 28 10.89 -3.94 2.83
CA ASN A 28 9.90 -4.14 3.88
C ASN A 28 8.58 -3.57 3.38
N GLU A 29 7.55 -4.38 3.24
CA GLU A 29 6.22 -3.85 2.95
C GLU A 29 5.90 -2.77 3.99
N SER A 30 5.57 -1.58 3.54
CA SER A 30 5.13 -0.50 4.42
C SER A 30 3.74 -0.82 4.98
N SER A 31 3.38 -0.20 6.10
CA SER A 31 2.01 -0.26 6.62
C SER A 31 0.98 0.23 5.59
N ALA A 32 1.36 1.17 4.72
CA ALA A 32 0.52 1.65 3.62
C ALA A 32 0.28 0.58 2.54
N SER A 33 1.33 -0.11 2.08
CA SER A 33 1.18 -1.19 1.09
C SER A 33 0.35 -2.36 1.63
N ARG A 34 0.57 -2.77 2.89
CA ARG A 34 -0.27 -3.82 3.51
C ARG A 34 -1.72 -3.38 3.66
N ALA A 35 -1.96 -2.11 3.97
CA ALA A 35 -3.31 -1.55 4.05
C ALA A 35 -4.01 -1.53 2.68
N SER A 36 -3.28 -1.21 1.60
CA SER A 36 -3.77 -1.32 0.23
C SER A 36 -4.11 -2.77 -0.13
N ALA A 37 -3.23 -3.73 0.20
CA ALA A 37 -3.47 -5.15 -0.06
C ALA A 37 -4.71 -5.68 0.71
N LEU A 38 -4.88 -5.24 1.96
CA LEU A 38 -6.08 -5.51 2.75
C LEU A 38 -7.33 -4.96 2.06
N ALA A 39 -7.31 -3.69 1.62
CA ALA A 39 -8.43 -3.05 0.94
C ALA A 39 -8.79 -3.79 -0.36
N THR A 40 -7.81 -4.07 -1.21
CA THR A 40 -8.00 -4.83 -2.46
C THR A 40 -8.59 -6.22 -2.19
N THR A 41 -8.09 -6.93 -1.17
CA THR A 41 -8.60 -8.26 -0.80
C THR A 41 -10.06 -8.19 -0.33
N ILE A 42 -10.39 -7.21 0.51
CA ILE A 42 -11.76 -6.99 1.01
C ILE A 42 -12.71 -6.64 -0.13
N SER A 43 -12.30 -5.73 -1.02
CA SER A 43 -13.11 -5.32 -2.17
C SER A 43 -13.37 -6.49 -3.11
N ARG A 44 -12.32 -7.26 -3.42
CA ARG A 44 -12.45 -8.46 -4.26
C ARG A 44 -13.34 -9.51 -3.62
N ALA A 45 -13.18 -9.78 -2.32
CA ALA A 45 -14.02 -10.72 -1.59
C ALA A 45 -15.49 -10.28 -1.57
N SER A 46 -15.75 -8.99 -1.40
CA SER A 46 -17.11 -8.41 -1.39
C SER A 46 -17.76 -8.58 -2.77
N ALA A 47 -17.06 -8.22 -3.85
CA ALA A 47 -17.52 -8.41 -5.22
C ALA A 47 -17.80 -9.89 -5.54
N CYS A 48 -16.94 -10.80 -5.08
CA CYS A 48 -17.08 -12.24 -5.24
C CYS A 48 -18.14 -12.92 -4.35
N ARG A 49 -18.80 -12.17 -3.45
CA ARG A 49 -19.65 -12.71 -2.37
C ARG A 49 -18.94 -13.77 -1.52
N ALA A 50 -17.64 -13.59 -1.30
CA ALA A 50 -16.76 -14.47 -0.55
C ALA A 50 -16.62 -14.06 0.94
N GLY A 51 -17.24 -12.95 1.34
CA GLY A 51 -17.26 -12.47 2.71
C GLY A 51 -17.20 -10.95 2.77
N ALA A 52 -17.44 -10.41 3.95
CA ALA A 52 -17.37 -8.98 4.23
C ALA A 52 -16.47 -8.75 5.46
N PRO A 53 -15.79 -7.59 5.54
CA PRO A 53 -15.03 -7.23 6.72
C PRO A 53 -15.98 -6.94 7.89
N GLN A 54 -15.49 -7.15 9.11
CA GLN A 54 -16.16 -6.63 10.30
C GLN A 54 -15.87 -5.13 10.44
N ARG A 55 -16.76 -4.39 11.12
CA ARG A 55 -16.57 -2.95 11.41
C ARG A 55 -15.24 -2.66 12.13
N SER A 56 -14.74 -3.61 12.91
CA SER A 56 -13.47 -3.53 13.64
C SER A 56 -12.23 -3.94 12.84
N THR A 57 -12.37 -4.40 11.59
CA THR A 57 -11.26 -4.97 10.81
C THR A 57 -10.12 -3.97 10.62
N LEU A 58 -10.41 -2.76 10.14
CA LEU A 58 -9.38 -1.73 9.97
C LEU A 58 -8.74 -1.33 11.30
N ALA A 59 -9.52 -1.19 12.37
CA ALA A 59 -8.99 -0.84 13.68
C ALA A 59 -8.03 -1.91 14.23
N ARG A 60 -8.36 -3.20 14.05
CA ARG A 60 -7.49 -4.33 14.42
C ARG A 60 -6.25 -4.41 13.55
N PHE A 61 -6.37 -4.19 12.24
CA PHE A 61 -5.22 -4.11 11.34
C PHE A 61 -4.25 -3.02 11.78
N LEU A 62 -4.73 -1.80 12.04
CA LEU A 62 -3.89 -0.69 12.51
C LEU A 62 -3.32 -0.94 13.92
N ALA A 63 -3.95 -1.78 14.73
CA ALA A 63 -3.38 -2.21 16.01
C ALA A 63 -2.21 -3.20 15.80
N ALA A 64 -2.39 -4.19 14.92
CA ALA A 64 -1.32 -5.10 14.54
C ALA A 64 -0.13 -4.36 13.90
N GLU A 65 -0.38 -3.33 13.09
CA GLU A 65 0.69 -2.48 12.55
C GLU A 65 1.45 -1.72 13.64
N ARG A 66 0.76 -1.24 14.68
CA ARG A 66 1.42 -0.61 15.85
C ARG A 66 2.26 -1.62 16.63
N GLU A 67 1.77 -2.85 16.79
CA GLU A 67 2.53 -3.94 17.43
C GLU A 67 3.76 -4.34 16.61
N ARG A 68 3.70 -4.19 15.28
CA ARG A 68 4.85 -4.31 14.36
C ARG A 68 5.81 -3.11 14.39
N GLY A 69 5.56 -2.12 15.25
CA GLY A 69 6.42 -0.94 15.44
C GLY A 69 6.10 0.24 14.52
N ALA A 70 4.95 0.25 13.84
CA ALA A 70 4.60 1.37 12.98
C ALA A 70 4.35 2.66 13.77
N GLY A 71 5.02 3.74 13.37
CA GLY A 71 4.85 5.06 13.98
C GLY A 71 3.54 5.75 13.59
N PRO A 72 3.17 6.87 14.25
CA PRO A 72 1.91 7.58 13.99
C PRO A 72 1.71 7.97 12.51
N ASP A 73 2.75 8.48 11.84
CA ASP A 73 2.67 8.89 10.43
C ASP A 73 2.46 7.69 9.50
N GLN A 74 3.06 6.55 9.83
CA GLN A 74 2.88 5.30 9.07
C GLN A 74 1.46 4.74 9.25
N ILE A 75 0.89 4.86 10.46
CA ILE A 75 -0.50 4.49 10.73
C ILE A 75 -1.48 5.42 10.00
N ALA A 76 -1.19 6.72 9.95
CA ALA A 76 -1.98 7.68 9.17
C ALA A 76 -1.92 7.36 7.67
N ALA A 77 -0.73 7.09 7.14
CA ALA A 77 -0.53 6.67 5.76
C ALA A 77 -1.28 5.36 5.45
N ALA A 78 -1.22 4.37 6.36
CA ALA A 78 -1.95 3.12 6.23
C ALA A 78 -3.46 3.32 6.17
N ARG A 79 -4.02 4.17 7.05
CA ARG A 79 -5.44 4.51 7.01
C ARG A 79 -5.81 5.19 5.70
N SER A 80 -5.02 6.17 5.25
CA SER A 80 -5.25 6.86 3.99
C SER A 80 -5.25 5.89 2.82
N ALA A 81 -4.24 5.02 2.73
CA ALA A 81 -4.10 4.03 1.68
C ALA A 81 -5.28 3.04 1.64
N TYR A 82 -5.71 2.54 2.81
CA TYR A 82 -6.88 1.66 2.89
C TYR A 82 -8.14 2.32 2.33
N VAL A 83 -8.42 3.58 2.72
CA VAL A 83 -9.62 4.30 2.27
C VAL A 83 -9.56 4.58 0.79
N SER A 84 -8.47 5.17 0.30
CA SER A 84 -8.31 5.52 -1.11
C SER A 84 -8.42 4.31 -2.03
N VAL A 85 -7.81 3.16 -1.67
CA VAL A 85 -7.94 1.92 -2.45
C VAL A 85 -9.35 1.34 -2.35
N SER A 86 -9.98 1.35 -1.17
CA SER A 86 -11.36 0.85 -1.02
C SER A 86 -12.34 1.63 -1.92
N GLU A 87 -12.20 2.96 -1.96
CA GLU A 87 -13.02 3.83 -2.81
C GLU A 87 -12.74 3.60 -4.29
N ALA A 88 -11.47 3.52 -4.69
CA ALA A 88 -11.09 3.24 -6.07
C ALA A 88 -11.63 1.88 -6.55
N GLU A 89 -11.49 0.83 -5.73
CA GLU A 89 -12.03 -0.50 -6.03
C GLU A 89 -13.56 -0.48 -6.13
N MET A 90 -14.25 0.24 -5.24
CA MET A 90 -15.70 0.38 -5.30
C MET A 90 -16.15 1.01 -6.62
N VAL A 91 -15.50 2.08 -7.05
CA VAL A 91 -15.77 2.74 -8.34
C VAL A 91 -15.45 1.81 -9.51
N ASN A 92 -14.30 1.15 -9.50
CA ASN A 92 -13.87 0.25 -10.57
C ASN A 92 -14.82 -0.94 -10.72
N GLN A 93 -15.26 -1.56 -9.62
CA GLN A 93 -16.21 -2.67 -9.68
C GLN A 93 -17.61 -2.22 -10.11
N ALA A 94 -18.01 -0.99 -9.81
CA ALA A 94 -19.27 -0.43 -10.32
C ALA A 94 -19.21 -0.12 -11.81
N ALA A 95 -18.07 0.39 -12.31
CA ALA A 95 -17.87 0.71 -13.72
C ALA A 95 -17.68 -0.55 -14.58
N GLN A 96 -16.91 -1.52 -14.08
CA GLN A 96 -16.60 -2.77 -14.78
C GLN A 96 -16.59 -3.95 -13.79
N PRO A 97 -17.76 -4.56 -13.54
CA PRO A 97 -17.85 -5.73 -12.69
C PRO A 97 -17.00 -6.89 -13.22
N GLN A 98 -16.16 -7.44 -12.36
CA GLN A 98 -15.30 -8.57 -12.72
C GLN A 98 -15.93 -9.90 -12.29
N ALA A 99 -15.94 -10.88 -13.18
CA ALA A 99 -16.40 -12.24 -12.86
C ALA A 99 -15.50 -12.89 -11.80
N CYS A 100 -16.04 -13.88 -11.08
CA CYS A 100 -15.33 -14.60 -10.03
C CYS A 100 -15.51 -16.11 -10.21
N THR A 101 -14.39 -16.84 -10.27
CA THR A 101 -14.43 -18.31 -10.38
C THR A 101 -14.76 -18.96 -9.04
N ALA A 102 -15.10 -20.25 -9.06
CA ALA A 102 -15.39 -20.99 -7.84
C ALA A 102 -14.14 -21.13 -6.95
N GLU A 103 -12.99 -21.36 -7.57
CA GLU A 103 -11.69 -21.53 -6.94
C GLU A 103 -11.25 -20.22 -6.26
N GLU A 104 -11.39 -19.10 -6.97
CA GLU A 104 -11.08 -17.78 -6.44
C GLU A 104 -11.98 -17.44 -5.25
N ARG A 105 -13.29 -17.69 -5.38
CA ARG A 105 -14.24 -17.47 -4.27
C ARG A 105 -13.88 -18.31 -3.05
N ALA A 106 -13.46 -19.56 -3.22
CA ALA A 106 -13.03 -20.43 -2.13
C ALA A 106 -11.77 -19.88 -1.44
N ALA A 107 -10.76 -19.46 -2.22
CA ALA A 107 -9.55 -18.86 -1.68
C ALA A 107 -9.84 -17.55 -0.91
N LEU A 108 -10.70 -16.69 -1.46
CA LEU A 108 -11.12 -15.44 -0.80
C LEU A 108 -11.89 -15.71 0.49
N LYS A 109 -12.76 -16.73 0.55
CA LYS A 109 -13.45 -17.13 1.79
C LYS A 109 -12.46 -17.50 2.89
N GLN A 110 -11.42 -18.26 2.55
CA GLN A 110 -10.38 -18.65 3.50
C GLN A 110 -9.60 -17.42 3.99
N ARG A 111 -9.14 -16.55 3.07
CA ARG A 111 -8.44 -15.30 3.42
C ARG A 111 -9.29 -14.39 4.30
N MET A 112 -10.56 -14.20 3.96
CA MET A 112 -11.51 -13.42 4.77
C MET A 112 -11.79 -14.04 6.14
N GLY A 113 -11.68 -15.37 6.28
CA GLY A 113 -11.71 -16.04 7.58
C GLY A 113 -10.56 -15.57 8.48
N ARG A 114 -9.33 -15.59 7.95
CA ARG A 114 -8.12 -15.13 8.66
C ARG A 114 -8.14 -13.65 9.00
N ILE A 115 -8.54 -12.80 8.04
CA ILE A 115 -8.72 -11.36 8.26
C ILE A 115 -9.71 -11.09 9.41
N ARG A 116 -10.83 -11.83 9.45
CA ARG A 116 -11.82 -11.70 10.54
C ARG A 116 -11.29 -12.22 11.88
N ALA A 117 -10.39 -13.18 11.86
CA ALA A 117 -9.66 -13.64 13.05
C ALA A 117 -8.55 -12.67 13.50
N GLY A 118 -8.30 -11.58 12.76
CA GLY A 118 -7.26 -10.60 13.07
C GLY A 118 -5.86 -11.04 12.64
N GLN A 119 -5.75 -12.02 11.74
CA GLN A 119 -4.48 -12.49 11.19
C GLN A 119 -4.18 -11.72 9.91
N PHE A 120 -3.10 -10.93 9.94
CA PHE A 120 -2.74 -9.97 8.88
C PHE A 120 -1.32 -10.17 8.33
N ASP A 121 -0.69 -11.31 8.62
CA ASP A 121 0.70 -11.60 8.22
C ASP A 121 0.84 -11.99 6.75
N GLU A 122 -0.24 -12.51 6.15
CA GLU A 122 -0.29 -12.93 4.74
C GLU A 122 -1.17 -11.99 3.88
N LEU A 123 -1.11 -10.69 4.17
CA LEU A 123 -1.77 -9.67 3.35
C LEU A 123 -0.96 -9.37 2.09
#